data_AF-A0A7S1C9A2-F1
#
_entry.id   AF-A0A7S1C9A2-F1
#
_cell.length_a   1.000
_cell.length_b   1.000
_cell.length_c   1.000
_cell.angle_alpha   90.00
_cell.angle_beta   90.00
_cell.angle_gamma   90.00
#
_symmetry.space_group_name_H-M   'P 1'
#
loop_
_entity.id
_entity.type
_entity.pdbx_description
1 polymer ?
#
loop_
_entity_poly.entity_id
_entity_poly.type
_entity_poly.pdbx_seq_one_letter_code
_entity_poly.pdbx_strand_id
1 'polypeptide(L)'
;VVSTLILRRGAVFAEVAADAAEWRAALDGRIAALGALHARLGEAYDQREPDHVGLLRTLWEAIVSPPGAPVQRPFASVSPLWMDRGFQREDPTTDFRGGGVLALENLVYFATHHGDKVRQILATTARDDEGARGVGDDGRPVAPKCYPFAIVGVNLTRMCAELVHLTGGAQAVQFSAAALAAACPSFWRLSASSRDAFHELYCVAFLLLDRRWRTTGASITDFADVLAATRLEVESLLATNPTTTEALWRAWIERSASAAFGGAGGSGGSGVTTLGAGGGNAASGRKGRGR
;
A
#
# COMPACT_ATOMS: atom_id res chain seq x y z
N VAL A 1 45.49 -43.83 3.02
CA VAL A 1 44.29 -43.71 2.15
C VAL A 1 43.00 -43.88 2.96
N VAL A 2 42.79 -45.00 3.67
CA VAL A 2 41.56 -45.22 4.48
C VAL A 2 41.39 -44.21 5.62
N SER A 3 42.43 -43.93 6.43
CA SER A 3 42.34 -42.91 7.49
C SER A 3 42.11 -41.49 6.96
N THR A 4 42.64 -41.18 5.78
CA THR A 4 42.45 -39.89 5.10
C THR A 4 41.02 -39.73 4.57
N LEU A 5 40.42 -40.82 4.08
CA LEU A 5 39.01 -40.87 3.65
C LEU A 5 38.04 -40.75 4.83
N ILE A 6 38.35 -41.36 5.98
CA ILE A 6 37.54 -41.27 7.21
C ILE A 6 37.59 -39.85 7.80
N LEU A 7 38.77 -39.22 7.85
CA LEU A 7 38.91 -37.84 8.30
C LEU A 7 38.19 -36.85 7.38
N ARG A 8 38.29 -37.03 6.05
CA ARG A 8 37.51 -36.23 5.09
C ARG A 8 36.02 -36.44 5.24
N ARG A 9 35.56 -37.66 5.53
CA ARG A 9 34.15 -37.95 5.82
C ARG A 9 33.65 -37.23 7.07
N GLY A 10 34.45 -37.23 8.16
CA GLY A 10 34.12 -36.50 9.39
C GLY A 10 34.05 -34.99 9.19
N ALA A 11 35.01 -34.42 8.45
CA ALA A 11 35.02 -33.00 8.11
C ALA A 11 33.80 -32.59 7.27
N VAL A 12 33.46 -33.36 6.23
CA VAL A 12 32.28 -33.11 5.39
C VAL A 12 30.98 -33.20 6.20
N PHE A 13 30.84 -34.17 7.12
CA PHE A 13 29.65 -34.22 7.97
C PHE A 13 29.56 -33.05 8.95
N ALA A 14 30.70 -32.58 9.48
CA ALA A 14 30.72 -31.41 10.36
C ALA A 14 30.34 -30.13 9.60
N GLU A 15 30.82 -29.97 8.37
CA GLU A 15 30.46 -28.86 7.48
C GLU A 15 28.96 -28.87 7.14
N VAL A 16 28.43 -30.01 6.70
CA VAL A 16 26.99 -30.16 6.43
C VAL A 16 26.13 -29.93 7.68
N ALA A 17 26.60 -30.35 8.86
CA ALA A 17 25.89 -30.11 10.12
C ALA A 17 25.90 -28.62 10.51
N ALA A 18 27.02 -27.92 10.28
CA ALA A 18 27.14 -26.49 10.53
C ALA A 18 26.22 -25.70 9.59
N ASP A 19 26.23 -26.01 8.29
CA ASP A 19 25.31 -25.42 7.31
C ASP A 19 23.86 -25.68 7.73
N ALA A 20 23.49 -26.92 8.03
CA ALA A 20 22.13 -27.26 8.43
C ALA A 20 21.69 -26.50 9.70
N ALA A 21 22.59 -26.25 10.64
CA ALA A 21 22.31 -25.45 11.84
C ALA A 21 22.07 -23.97 11.49
N GLU A 22 22.86 -23.38 10.58
CA GLU A 22 22.66 -22.01 10.11
C GLU A 22 21.31 -21.86 9.37
N TRP A 23 21.02 -22.76 8.44
CA TRP A 23 19.75 -22.79 7.72
C TRP A 23 18.55 -22.90 8.68
N ARG A 24 18.67 -23.77 9.70
CA ARG A 24 17.62 -23.92 10.72
C ARG A 24 17.42 -22.63 11.53
N ALA A 25 18.49 -22.00 11.99
CA ALA A 25 18.41 -20.75 12.74
C ALA A 25 17.76 -19.63 11.91
N ALA A 26 18.08 -19.54 10.62
CA ALA A 26 17.45 -18.59 9.71
C ALA A 26 15.95 -18.86 9.51
N LEU A 27 15.54 -20.13 9.40
CA LEU A 27 14.14 -20.53 9.31
C LEU A 27 13.38 -20.21 10.60
N ASP A 28 13.93 -20.57 11.75
CA ASP A 28 13.32 -20.31 13.07
C ASP A 28 13.14 -18.80 13.30
N GLY A 29 14.15 -17.99 12.95
CA GLY A 29 14.06 -16.54 13.03
C GLY A 29 12.95 -15.94 12.16
N ARG A 30 12.71 -16.50 10.96
CA ARG A 30 11.64 -16.06 10.06
C ARG A 30 10.27 -16.48 10.55
N ILE A 31 10.14 -17.70 11.05
CA ILE A 31 8.89 -18.18 11.67
C ILE A 31 8.54 -17.29 12.86
N ALA A 32 9.52 -16.94 13.70
CA ALA A 32 9.32 -16.03 14.82
C ALA A 32 8.88 -14.63 14.36
N ALA A 33 9.48 -14.09 13.29
CA ALA A 33 9.08 -12.79 12.74
C ALA A 33 7.64 -12.79 12.20
N LEU A 34 7.24 -13.83 11.45
CA LEU A 34 5.84 -13.96 11.01
C LEU A 34 4.88 -14.16 12.18
N GLY A 35 5.30 -14.93 13.20
CA GLY A 35 4.54 -15.10 14.43
C GLY A 35 4.34 -13.79 15.19
N ALA A 36 5.37 -12.93 15.24
CA ALA A 36 5.27 -11.60 15.84
C ALA A 36 4.29 -10.71 15.05
N LEU A 37 4.37 -10.66 13.72
CA LEU A 37 3.41 -9.93 12.90
C LEU A 37 1.97 -10.43 13.13
N HIS A 38 1.77 -11.75 13.19
CA HIS A 38 0.45 -12.33 13.49
C HIS A 38 -0.05 -11.93 14.88
N ALA A 39 0.81 -11.95 15.90
CA ALA A 39 0.44 -11.52 17.25
C ALA A 39 0.03 -10.04 17.27
N ARG A 40 0.81 -9.15 16.65
CA ARG A 40 0.52 -7.71 16.56
C ARG A 40 -0.75 -7.40 15.77
N LEU A 41 -1.08 -8.22 14.76
CA LEU A 41 -2.32 -8.13 14.00
C LEU A 41 -3.57 -8.43 14.86
N GLY A 42 -3.46 -9.37 15.81
CA GLY A 42 -4.54 -9.74 16.73
C GLY A 42 -4.57 -8.92 18.03
N GLU A 43 -3.51 -8.18 18.33
CA GLU A 43 -3.39 -7.37 19.53
C GLU A 43 -4.24 -6.09 19.42
N ALA A 44 -5.13 -5.88 20.39
CA ALA A 44 -5.88 -4.63 20.49
C ALA A 44 -5.01 -3.53 21.10
N TYR A 45 -5.19 -2.29 20.65
CA TYR A 45 -4.54 -1.14 21.27
C TYR A 45 -4.92 -1.04 22.76
N ASP A 46 -3.93 -0.84 23.62
CA ASP A 46 -4.10 -0.58 25.04
C ASP A 46 -3.34 0.68 25.44
N GLN A 47 -4.06 1.69 25.94
CA GLN A 47 -3.51 2.94 26.45
C GLN A 47 -2.63 2.77 27.70
N ARG A 48 -2.71 1.62 28.38
CA ARG A 48 -1.86 1.30 29.53
C ARG A 48 -0.51 0.74 29.10
N GLU A 49 -0.39 0.27 27.87
CA GLU A 49 0.90 -0.20 27.36
C GLU A 49 1.78 0.93 26.84
N PRO A 50 2.96 1.14 27.44
CA PRO A 50 3.86 2.23 27.04
C PRO A 50 4.30 2.15 25.58
N ASP A 51 4.46 0.94 25.04
CA ASP A 51 4.81 0.72 23.63
C ASP A 51 3.72 1.26 22.69
N HIS A 52 2.46 0.92 22.95
CA HIS A 52 1.31 1.37 22.15
C HIS A 52 1.16 2.89 22.17
N VAL A 53 1.29 3.50 23.35
CA VAL A 53 1.26 4.96 23.49
C VAL A 53 2.46 5.60 22.79
N GLY A 54 3.62 4.96 22.86
CA GLY A 54 4.84 5.38 22.14
C GLY A 54 4.63 5.40 20.64
N LEU A 55 4.08 4.33 20.05
CA LEU A 55 3.74 4.26 18.62
C LEU A 55 2.74 5.34 18.22
N LEU A 56 1.68 5.54 18.99
CA LEU A 56 0.67 6.57 18.69
C LEU A 56 1.28 7.98 18.74
N ARG A 57 2.20 8.24 19.67
CA ARG A 57 2.95 9.49 19.74
C ARG A 57 3.84 9.68 18.52
N THR A 58 4.61 8.65 18.14
CA THR A 58 5.45 8.71 16.94
C THR A 58 4.61 9.00 15.70
N LEU A 59 3.42 8.38 15.59
CA LEU A 59 2.52 8.67 14.47
C LEU A 59 2.08 10.13 14.48
N TRP A 60 1.63 10.65 15.62
CA TRP A 60 1.25 12.07 15.76
C TRP A 60 2.38 13.01 15.32
N GLU A 61 3.58 12.77 15.81
CA GLU A 61 4.76 13.56 15.46
C GLU A 61 5.08 13.44 13.97
N ALA A 62 4.81 12.31 13.32
CA ALA A 62 5.09 12.14 11.91
C ALA A 62 4.02 12.77 10.98
N ILE A 63 2.73 12.66 11.33
CA ILE A 63 1.63 13.06 10.42
C ILE A 63 0.89 14.32 10.85
N VAL A 64 0.81 14.63 12.14
CA VAL A 64 0.12 15.83 12.65
C VAL A 64 1.09 16.98 12.82
N SER A 65 2.24 16.71 13.44
CA SER A 65 3.25 17.71 13.79
C SER A 65 4.66 17.34 13.31
N PRO A 66 4.87 17.09 11.99
CA PRO A 66 6.18 16.71 11.47
C PRO A 66 7.26 17.75 11.80
N PRO A 67 8.53 17.32 11.92
CA PRO A 67 9.66 18.23 11.98
C PRO A 67 9.61 19.22 10.80
N GLY A 68 9.70 20.51 11.10
CA GLY A 68 9.58 21.58 10.10
C GLY A 68 8.15 21.99 9.76
N ALA A 69 7.12 21.45 10.41
CA ALA A 69 5.76 21.97 10.30
C ALA A 69 5.69 23.44 10.76
N PRO A 70 4.88 24.30 10.11
CA PRO A 70 4.75 25.71 10.47
C PRO A 70 4.31 25.92 11.92
N VAL A 71 3.52 24.98 12.45
CA VAL A 71 3.05 25.02 13.82
C VAL A 71 3.27 23.66 14.46
N GLN A 72 4.08 23.61 15.51
CA GLN A 72 4.28 22.42 16.31
C GLN A 72 3.11 22.23 17.26
N ARG A 73 2.60 21.00 17.36
CA ARG A 73 1.48 20.61 18.23
C ARG A 73 1.96 19.57 19.23
N PRO A 74 1.79 19.78 20.54
CA PRO A 74 2.10 18.75 21.52
C PRO A 74 1.25 17.51 21.26
N PHE A 75 1.79 16.33 21.58
CA PHE A 75 1.06 15.08 21.45
C PHE A 75 -0.25 15.12 22.26
N ALA A 76 -1.33 14.71 21.61
CA ALA A 76 -2.62 14.47 22.24
C ALA A 76 -3.16 13.11 21.77
N SER A 77 -3.47 12.22 22.71
CA SER A 77 -4.04 10.91 22.39
C SER A 77 -5.45 11.01 21.82
N VAL A 78 -6.18 12.07 22.16
CA VAL A 78 -7.51 12.41 21.61
C VAL A 78 -7.47 13.85 21.11
N SER A 79 -7.84 14.06 19.86
CA SER A 79 -7.82 15.38 19.22
C SER A 79 -8.58 15.39 17.89
N PRO A 80 -9.28 16.49 17.54
CA PRO A 80 -9.88 16.64 16.22
C PRO A 80 -8.86 16.57 15.07
N LEU A 81 -7.58 16.86 15.33
CA LEU A 81 -6.53 16.77 14.32
C LEU A 81 -6.31 15.34 13.80
N TRP A 82 -6.74 14.30 14.53
CA TRP A 82 -6.73 12.94 14.01
C TRP A 82 -7.72 12.78 12.85
N MET A 83 -8.90 13.41 12.94
CA MET A 83 -9.90 13.37 11.87
C MET A 83 -9.39 14.05 10.59
N ASP A 84 -8.63 15.15 10.73
CA ASP A 84 -7.96 15.82 9.60
C ASP A 84 -6.94 14.91 8.90
N ARG A 85 -6.47 13.83 9.55
CA ARG A 85 -5.58 12.81 8.97
C ARG A 85 -6.32 11.55 8.53
N GLY A 86 -7.65 11.62 8.48
CA GLY A 86 -8.51 10.57 7.95
C GLY A 86 -8.87 9.48 8.95
N PHE A 87 -8.69 9.70 10.26
CA PHE A 87 -9.31 8.85 11.30
C PHE A 87 -10.81 9.16 11.42
N GLN A 88 -11.61 8.21 11.91
CA GLN A 88 -13.07 8.36 11.99
C GLN A 88 -13.52 9.22 13.17
N ARG A 89 -12.69 9.33 14.21
CA ARG A 89 -13.01 10.02 15.47
C ARG A 89 -11.80 10.76 15.99
N GLU A 90 -12.03 11.63 16.96
CA GLU A 90 -10.94 12.31 17.70
C GLU A 90 -10.06 11.33 18.47
N ASP A 91 -10.62 10.19 18.87
CA ASP A 91 -9.89 9.07 19.43
C ASP A 91 -9.56 8.08 18.29
N PRO A 92 -8.30 8.00 17.82
CA PRO A 92 -7.91 7.13 16.72
C PRO A 92 -7.88 5.65 17.11
N THR A 93 -7.89 5.33 18.41
CA THR A 93 -7.65 3.97 18.91
C THR A 93 -8.75 2.99 18.47
N THR A 94 -9.97 3.48 18.26
CA THR A 94 -11.09 2.65 17.82
C THR A 94 -10.98 2.17 16.39
N ASP A 95 -10.13 2.82 15.58
CA ASP A 95 -10.01 2.52 14.16
C ASP A 95 -9.08 1.32 13.93
N PHE A 96 -8.16 1.04 14.84
CA PHE A 96 -7.20 -0.07 14.71
C PHE A 96 -7.82 -1.48 14.88
N ARG A 97 -9.11 -1.60 15.23
CA ARG A 97 -9.76 -2.90 15.46
C ARG A 97 -9.60 -3.91 14.32
N GLY A 98 -9.58 -3.42 13.07
CA GLY A 98 -9.49 -4.27 11.88
C GLY A 98 -8.11 -4.85 11.58
N GLY A 99 -7.04 -4.24 12.13
CA GLY A 99 -5.65 -4.62 11.86
C GLY A 99 -4.73 -4.63 13.09
N GLY A 100 -5.29 -4.52 14.29
CA GLY A 100 -4.58 -4.54 15.56
C GLY A 100 -3.52 -3.44 15.68
N VAL A 101 -2.58 -3.64 16.60
CA VAL A 101 -1.43 -2.76 16.76
C VAL A 101 -0.53 -2.77 15.52
N LEU A 102 -0.52 -3.85 14.74
CA LEU A 102 0.20 -3.90 13.47
C LEU A 102 -0.22 -2.79 12.49
N ALA A 103 -1.50 -2.38 12.50
CA ALA A 103 -1.95 -1.26 11.67
C ALA A 103 -1.34 0.07 12.10
N LEU A 104 -1.19 0.28 13.41
CA LEU A 104 -0.49 1.43 13.96
C LEU A 104 0.99 1.40 13.61
N GLU A 105 1.66 0.25 13.75
CA GLU A 105 3.07 0.07 13.36
C GLU A 105 3.29 0.36 11.88
N ASN A 106 2.41 -0.13 11.01
CA ASN A 106 2.46 0.12 9.56
C ASN A 106 2.35 1.61 9.24
N LEU A 107 1.41 2.32 9.86
CA LEU A 107 1.25 3.77 9.69
C LEU A 107 2.49 4.53 10.17
N VAL A 108 3.02 4.17 11.34
CA VAL A 108 4.27 4.73 11.88
C VAL A 108 5.40 4.49 10.90
N TYR A 109 5.60 3.24 10.49
CA TYR A 109 6.67 2.84 9.58
C TYR A 109 6.62 3.66 8.29
N PHE A 110 5.44 3.76 7.67
CA PHE A 110 5.29 4.52 6.43
C PHE A 110 5.58 6.02 6.62
N ALA A 111 5.09 6.60 7.72
CA ALA A 111 5.30 8.00 8.02
C ALA A 111 6.75 8.35 8.38
N THR A 112 7.50 7.42 8.99
CA THR A 112 8.90 7.67 9.40
C THR A 112 9.92 7.27 8.34
N HIS A 113 9.70 6.19 7.59
CA HIS A 113 10.65 5.70 6.57
C HIS A 113 10.40 6.30 5.19
N HIS A 114 9.14 6.59 4.87
CA HIS A 114 8.73 7.16 3.58
C HIS A 114 8.00 8.49 3.76
N GLY A 115 8.44 9.29 4.74
CA GLY A 115 7.77 10.52 5.17
C GLY A 115 7.56 11.56 4.07
N ASP A 116 8.45 11.61 3.05
CA ASP A 116 8.24 12.47 1.87
C ASP A 116 6.95 12.12 1.12
N LYS A 117 6.69 10.82 0.94
CA LYS A 117 5.49 10.33 0.25
C LYS A 117 4.24 10.60 1.08
N VAL A 118 4.31 10.36 2.40
CA VAL A 118 3.21 10.67 3.31
C VAL A 118 2.89 12.17 3.32
N ARG A 119 3.91 13.04 3.39
CA ARG A 119 3.72 14.49 3.28
C ARG A 119 3.07 14.89 1.95
N GLN A 120 3.51 14.29 0.84
CA GLN A 120 2.91 14.54 -0.47
C GLN A 120 1.43 14.14 -0.52
N ILE A 121 1.09 12.95 -0.02
CA ILE A 121 -0.30 12.45 0.05
C ILE A 121 -1.16 13.41 0.86
N LEU A 122 -0.74 13.72 2.09
CA LEU A 122 -1.48 14.60 3.00
C LEU A 122 -1.64 16.02 2.44
N ALA A 123 -0.59 16.58 1.84
CA ALA A 123 -0.65 17.91 1.23
C ALA A 123 -1.59 17.94 0.02
N THR A 124 -1.64 16.86 -0.76
CA THR A 124 -2.55 16.78 -1.91
C THR A 124 -3.99 16.61 -1.45
N THR A 125 -4.24 15.77 -0.45
CA THR A 125 -5.57 15.61 0.18
C THR A 125 -6.10 16.94 0.73
N ALA A 126 -5.27 17.72 1.44
CA ALA A 126 -5.68 19.02 1.96
C ALA A 126 -6.11 20.00 0.85
N ARG A 127 -5.41 19.99 -0.30
CA ARG A 127 -5.78 20.81 -1.47
C ARG A 127 -7.08 20.34 -2.12
N ASP A 128 -7.27 19.02 -2.22
CA ASP A 128 -8.48 18.43 -2.76
C ASP A 128 -9.72 18.83 -1.93
N ASP A 129 -9.56 18.88 -0.60
CA ASP A 129 -10.60 19.28 0.35
C ASP A 129 -10.91 20.78 0.30
N GLU A 130 -9.90 21.64 0.14
CA GLU A 130 -10.11 23.08 -0.09
C GLU A 130 -10.90 23.34 -1.38
N GLY A 131 -10.59 22.62 -2.45
CA GLY A 131 -11.30 22.71 -3.73
C GLY A 131 -12.74 22.16 -3.68
N ALA A 132 -13.01 21.19 -2.80
CA ALA A 132 -14.33 20.59 -2.61
C ALA A 132 -15.28 21.44 -1.74
N ARG A 133 -14.80 22.47 -1.04
CA ARG A 133 -15.66 23.42 -0.28
C ARG A 133 -16.47 24.38 -1.16
N GLY A 134 -16.43 24.21 -2.48
CA GLY A 134 -17.28 24.91 -3.44
C GLY A 134 -18.71 24.37 -3.50
N VAL A 135 -19.61 25.19 -4.05
CA VAL A 135 -20.97 24.78 -4.41
C VAL A 135 -20.91 24.20 -5.83
N GLY A 136 -21.47 23.01 -6.03
CA GLY A 136 -21.59 22.38 -7.35
C GLY A 136 -22.46 23.21 -8.29
N ASP A 137 -22.39 22.91 -9.58
CA ASP A 137 -23.18 23.60 -10.63
C ASP A 137 -24.71 23.48 -10.38
N ASP A 138 -25.12 22.54 -9.54
CA ASP A 138 -26.49 22.27 -9.10
C ASP A 138 -26.89 22.97 -7.79
N GLY A 139 -26.02 23.83 -7.23
CA GLY A 139 -26.28 24.53 -5.98
C GLY A 139 -26.08 23.68 -4.72
N ARG A 140 -25.64 22.42 -4.84
CA ARG A 140 -25.43 21.53 -3.69
C ARG A 140 -23.96 21.57 -3.22
N PRO A 141 -23.69 21.33 -1.93
CA PRO A 141 -22.33 21.13 -1.46
C PRO A 141 -21.70 19.95 -2.21
N VAL A 142 -20.52 20.15 -2.80
CA VAL A 142 -19.78 19.04 -3.41
C VAL A 142 -19.43 18.05 -2.29
N ALA A 143 -19.78 16.78 -2.50
CA ALA A 143 -19.47 15.73 -1.52
C ALA A 143 -17.95 15.69 -1.27
N PRO A 144 -17.49 15.54 -0.02
CA PRO A 144 -16.08 15.54 0.30
C PRO A 144 -15.37 14.43 -0.48
N LYS A 145 -14.39 14.83 -1.30
CA LYS A 145 -13.42 13.92 -1.93
C LYS A 145 -12.34 13.46 -0.95
N CYS A 146 -12.58 13.60 0.35
CA CYS A 146 -11.60 13.37 1.40
C CYS A 146 -11.02 11.97 1.28
N TYR A 147 -9.76 11.89 0.86
CA TYR A 147 -8.98 10.66 0.86
C TYR A 147 -8.68 10.29 2.32
N PRO A 148 -9.27 9.22 2.87
CA PRO A 148 -9.21 8.95 4.30
C PRO A 148 -7.90 8.22 4.65
N PHE A 149 -6.79 8.96 4.66
CA PHE A 149 -5.42 8.42 4.78
C PHE A 149 -5.26 7.35 5.87
N ALA A 150 -5.68 7.63 7.10
CA ALA A 150 -5.53 6.66 8.19
C ALA A 150 -6.39 5.41 7.99
N ILE A 151 -7.66 5.55 7.60
CA ILE A 151 -8.55 4.40 7.36
C ILE A 151 -8.12 3.57 6.17
N VAL A 152 -7.59 4.20 5.12
CA VAL A 152 -6.90 3.50 4.03
C VAL A 152 -5.78 2.62 4.61
N GLY A 153 -4.91 3.18 5.45
CA GLY A 153 -3.80 2.44 6.05
C GLY A 153 -4.23 1.26 6.92
N VAL A 154 -5.26 1.44 7.74
CA VAL A 154 -5.79 0.32 8.55
C VAL A 154 -6.31 -0.82 7.66
N ASN A 155 -7.10 -0.49 6.63
CA ASN A 155 -7.66 -1.50 5.73
C ASN A 155 -6.56 -2.20 4.90
N LEU A 156 -5.55 -1.45 4.45
CA LEU A 156 -4.43 -2.01 3.72
C LEU A 156 -3.59 -2.96 4.57
N THR A 157 -3.42 -2.67 5.87
CA THR A 157 -2.75 -3.60 6.79
C THR A 157 -3.44 -4.95 6.78
N ARG A 158 -4.78 -4.95 6.92
CA ARG A 158 -5.58 -6.18 6.89
C ARG A 158 -5.49 -6.88 5.54
N MET A 159 -5.66 -6.14 4.44
CA MET A 159 -5.56 -6.68 3.08
C MET A 159 -4.19 -7.34 2.84
N CYS A 160 -3.10 -6.67 3.19
CA CYS A 160 -1.75 -7.22 3.09
C CYS A 160 -1.60 -8.48 3.94
N ALA A 161 -2.07 -8.48 5.19
CA ALA A 161 -2.03 -9.65 6.06
C ALA A 161 -2.81 -10.84 5.47
N GLU A 162 -3.97 -10.59 4.86
CA GLU A 162 -4.74 -11.61 4.14
C GLU A 162 -3.99 -12.13 2.91
N LEU A 163 -3.32 -11.27 2.13
CA LEU A 163 -2.56 -11.65 0.94
C LEU A 163 -1.35 -12.52 1.25
N VAL A 164 -0.70 -12.28 2.38
CA VAL A 164 0.45 -13.07 2.81
C VAL A 164 0.04 -14.26 3.70
N HIS A 165 -1.27 -14.44 3.90
CA HIS A 165 -1.89 -15.51 4.68
C HIS A 165 -1.48 -15.48 6.18
N LEU A 166 -1.22 -14.29 6.72
CA LEU A 166 -0.95 -14.07 8.15
C LEU A 166 -2.21 -14.18 9.02
N THR A 167 -3.42 -14.12 8.45
CA THR A 167 -4.66 -14.07 9.25
C THR A 167 -5.07 -15.40 9.87
N GLY A 168 -4.49 -16.54 9.45
CA GLY A 168 -4.61 -17.85 10.11
C GLY A 168 -6.03 -18.37 10.38
N GLY A 169 -7.08 -17.72 9.84
CA GLY A 169 -8.41 -17.69 10.43
C GLY A 169 -8.42 -16.81 11.69
N ALA A 170 -9.37 -15.87 11.79
CA ALA A 170 -9.44 -14.80 12.81
C ALA A 170 -9.53 -15.26 14.30
N GLN A 171 -9.32 -16.54 14.60
CA GLN A 171 -9.34 -17.13 15.94
C GLN A 171 -8.07 -17.92 16.31
N ALA A 172 -7.07 -18.01 15.43
CA ALA A 172 -5.82 -18.68 15.78
C ALA A 172 -5.03 -17.81 16.79
N VAL A 173 -4.84 -18.33 18.01
CA VAL A 173 -4.08 -17.66 19.08
C VAL A 173 -2.56 -17.78 18.87
N GLN A 174 -2.12 -18.66 17.97
CA GLN A 174 -0.71 -18.94 17.69
C GLN A 174 -0.49 -19.16 16.17
N PHE A 175 0.64 -18.64 15.67
CA PHE A 175 1.09 -18.91 14.30
C PHE A 175 1.49 -20.39 14.19
N SER A 176 0.66 -21.16 13.49
CA SER A 176 0.77 -22.63 13.44
C SER A 176 1.61 -23.11 12.25
N ALA A 177 2.03 -24.38 12.29
CA ALA A 177 2.66 -25.03 11.13
C ALA A 177 1.75 -25.03 9.88
N ALA A 178 0.43 -25.07 10.07
CA ALA A 178 -0.54 -24.93 8.98
C ALA A 178 -0.58 -23.50 8.42
N ALA A 179 -0.48 -22.48 9.27
CA ALA A 179 -0.36 -21.08 8.83
C ALA A 179 0.95 -20.85 8.04
N LEU A 180 2.04 -21.48 8.48
CA LEU A 180 3.31 -21.46 7.75
C LEU A 180 3.22 -22.18 6.40
N ALA A 181 2.58 -23.36 6.35
CA ALA A 181 2.37 -24.10 5.10
C ALA A 181 1.45 -23.35 4.12
N ALA A 182 0.53 -22.54 4.65
CA ALA A 182 -0.32 -21.67 3.87
C ALA A 182 0.36 -20.36 3.46
N ALA A 183 1.49 -19.97 4.06
CA ALA A 183 2.12 -18.68 3.80
C ALA A 183 2.41 -18.48 2.31
N CYS A 184 2.16 -17.27 1.80
CA CYS A 184 2.40 -16.94 0.40
C CYS A 184 3.87 -17.22 0.02
N PRO A 185 4.17 -18.13 -0.93
CA PRO A 185 5.56 -18.51 -1.24
C PRO A 185 6.44 -17.35 -1.70
N SER A 186 5.85 -16.39 -2.41
CA SER A 186 6.55 -15.17 -2.84
C SER A 186 6.89 -14.29 -1.65
N PHE A 187 5.94 -14.08 -0.73
CA PHE A 187 6.19 -13.30 0.48
C PHE A 187 7.18 -14.00 1.41
N TRP A 188 7.12 -15.34 1.51
CA TRP A 188 8.11 -16.12 2.26
C TRP A 188 9.51 -15.76 1.78
N ARG A 189 9.79 -15.79 0.47
CA ARG A 189 11.09 -15.38 -0.07
C ARG A 189 11.43 -13.92 0.23
N LEU A 190 10.49 -13.00 0.05
CA LEU A 190 10.69 -11.59 0.35
C LEU A 190 11.05 -11.35 1.83
N SER A 191 10.38 -12.03 2.76
CA SER A 191 10.63 -11.94 4.21
C SER A 191 12.01 -12.44 4.63
N ALA A 192 12.70 -13.20 3.77
CA ALA A 192 14.09 -13.59 4.01
C ALA A 192 15.07 -12.42 3.79
N SER A 193 14.70 -11.43 2.97
CA SER A 193 15.58 -10.30 2.63
C SER A 193 15.59 -9.18 3.67
N SER A 194 14.48 -9.00 4.40
CA SER A 194 14.33 -7.94 5.39
C SER A 194 13.28 -8.31 6.42
N ARG A 195 13.52 -7.92 7.68
CA ARG A 195 12.53 -8.00 8.76
C ARG A 195 11.34 -7.05 8.51
N ASP A 196 11.58 -5.97 7.79
CA ASP A 196 10.58 -4.95 7.46
C ASP A 196 9.80 -5.26 6.18
N ALA A 197 10.00 -6.43 5.57
CA ALA A 197 9.39 -6.82 4.29
C ALA A 197 7.86 -6.66 4.27
N PHE A 198 7.18 -6.91 5.39
CA PHE A 198 5.74 -6.69 5.50
C PHE A 198 5.37 -5.20 5.44
N HIS A 199 6.10 -4.36 6.19
CA HIS A 199 5.89 -2.92 6.22
C HIS A 199 6.21 -2.27 4.86
N GLU A 200 7.23 -2.77 4.16
CA GLU A 200 7.55 -2.33 2.79
C GLU A 200 6.45 -2.72 1.78
N LEU A 201 5.93 -3.95 1.88
CA LEU A 201 4.77 -4.37 1.07
C LEU A 201 3.55 -3.49 1.34
N TYR A 202 3.31 -3.16 2.60
CA TYR A 202 2.25 -2.24 3.02
C TYR A 202 2.44 -0.85 2.38
N CYS A 203 3.66 -0.29 2.41
CA CYS A 203 3.95 1.02 1.80
C CYS A 203 3.69 1.02 0.29
N VAL A 204 4.13 -0.04 -0.41
CA VAL A 204 3.86 -0.20 -1.85
C VAL A 204 2.36 -0.29 -2.14
N ALA A 205 1.62 -1.07 -1.35
CA ALA A 205 0.17 -1.19 -1.48
C ALA A 205 -0.53 0.17 -1.24
N PHE A 206 -0.04 0.97 -0.28
CA PHE A 206 -0.56 2.31 -0.01
C PHE A 206 -0.41 3.23 -1.20
N LEU A 207 0.77 3.26 -1.81
CA LEU A 207 1.04 4.12 -2.97
C LEU A 207 0.26 3.69 -4.21
N LEU A 208 0.03 2.38 -4.40
CA LEU A 208 -0.86 1.88 -5.44
C LEU A 208 -2.29 2.36 -5.23
N LEU A 209 -2.79 2.29 -4.00
CA LEU A 209 -4.13 2.74 -3.66
C LEU A 209 -4.28 4.25 -3.87
N ASP A 210 -3.36 5.06 -3.31
CA ASP A 210 -3.36 6.52 -3.47
C ASP A 210 -3.35 6.92 -4.94
N ARG A 211 -2.47 6.30 -5.74
CA ARG A 211 -2.42 6.53 -7.18
C ARG A 211 -3.75 6.19 -7.85
N ARG A 212 -4.29 4.99 -7.58
CA ARG A 212 -5.55 4.54 -8.18
C ARG A 212 -6.66 5.53 -7.84
N TRP A 213 -6.83 5.84 -6.57
CA TRP A 213 -7.81 6.80 -6.07
C TRP A 213 -7.75 8.13 -6.83
N ARG A 214 -6.55 8.70 -6.98
CA ARG A 214 -6.36 9.98 -7.68
C ARG A 214 -6.61 9.87 -9.18
N THR A 215 -6.09 8.84 -9.82
CA THR A 215 -6.23 8.67 -11.29
C THR A 215 -7.67 8.39 -11.72
N THR A 216 -8.47 7.72 -10.89
CA THR A 216 -9.88 7.46 -11.19
C THR A 216 -10.80 8.56 -10.66
N GLY A 217 -10.28 9.54 -9.91
CA GLY A 217 -11.09 10.54 -9.23
C GLY A 217 -12.07 9.93 -8.22
N ALA A 218 -11.66 8.84 -7.57
CA ALA A 218 -12.50 8.09 -6.65
C ALA A 218 -12.94 8.94 -5.44
N SER A 219 -14.07 8.53 -4.87
CA SER A 219 -14.63 9.06 -3.64
C SER A 219 -14.77 7.98 -2.59
N ILE A 220 -15.23 8.35 -1.39
CA ILE A 220 -15.46 7.42 -0.28
C ILE A 220 -16.40 6.27 -0.66
N THR A 221 -17.38 6.51 -1.56
CA THR A 221 -18.29 5.44 -2.01
C THR A 221 -17.60 4.38 -2.85
N ASP A 222 -16.49 4.73 -3.50
CA ASP A 222 -15.74 3.85 -4.40
C ASP A 222 -14.62 3.10 -3.65
N PHE A 223 -14.47 3.34 -2.35
CA PHE A 223 -13.35 2.83 -1.56
C PHE A 223 -13.21 1.30 -1.63
N ALA A 224 -14.33 0.57 -1.55
CA ALA A 224 -14.31 -0.89 -1.61
C ALA A 224 -13.78 -1.40 -2.97
N ASP A 225 -14.20 -0.78 -4.07
CA ASP A 225 -13.78 -1.14 -5.42
C ASP A 225 -12.31 -0.78 -5.66
N VAL A 226 -11.88 0.40 -5.19
CA VAL A 226 -10.48 0.83 -5.24
C VAL A 226 -9.58 -0.11 -4.43
N LEU A 227 -10.02 -0.53 -3.24
CA LEU A 227 -9.29 -1.48 -2.41
C LEU A 227 -9.19 -2.86 -3.08
N ALA A 228 -10.29 -3.38 -3.65
CA ALA A 228 -10.30 -4.65 -4.36
C ALA A 228 -9.39 -4.63 -5.60
N ALA A 229 -9.41 -3.55 -6.38
CA ALA A 229 -8.52 -3.40 -7.52
C ALA A 229 -7.05 -3.26 -7.11
N THR A 230 -6.78 -2.57 -5.98
CA THR A 230 -5.43 -2.50 -5.40
C THR A 230 -4.95 -3.87 -4.96
N ARG A 231 -5.81 -4.69 -4.34
CA ARG A 231 -5.49 -6.07 -3.94
C ARG A 231 -4.98 -6.89 -5.12
N LEU A 232 -5.70 -6.90 -6.24
CA LEU A 232 -5.31 -7.63 -7.45
C LEU A 232 -3.94 -7.17 -7.99
N GLU A 233 -3.66 -5.87 -7.88
CA GLU A 233 -2.38 -5.32 -8.34
C GLU A 233 -1.22 -5.74 -7.43
N VAL A 234 -1.42 -5.78 -6.11
CA VAL A 234 -0.45 -6.30 -5.14
C VAL A 234 -0.24 -7.81 -5.32
N GLU A 235 -1.30 -8.59 -5.54
CA GLU A 235 -1.20 -10.01 -5.90
C GLU A 235 -0.34 -10.22 -7.14
N SER A 236 -0.58 -9.42 -8.18
CA SER A 236 0.20 -9.44 -9.41
C SER A 236 1.66 -9.04 -9.20
N LEU A 237 1.97 -8.13 -8.28
CA LEU A 237 3.35 -7.80 -7.90
C LEU A 237 4.01 -8.96 -7.15
N LEU A 238 3.32 -9.60 -6.20
CA LEU A 238 3.86 -10.76 -5.50
C LEU A 238 4.05 -11.95 -6.45
N ALA A 239 3.23 -12.07 -7.50
CA ALA A 239 3.37 -13.08 -8.54
C ALA A 239 4.65 -12.93 -9.39
N THR A 240 5.26 -11.73 -9.46
CA THR A 240 6.59 -11.57 -10.08
C THR A 240 7.71 -12.15 -9.22
N ASN A 241 7.38 -12.61 -8.02
CA ASN A 241 8.26 -13.26 -7.08
C ASN A 241 9.49 -12.41 -6.68
N PRO A 242 9.28 -11.20 -6.16
CA PRO A 242 10.38 -10.34 -5.73
C PRO A 242 11.14 -11.00 -4.57
N THR A 243 12.46 -11.10 -4.72
CA THR A 243 13.34 -11.68 -3.70
C THR A 243 13.84 -10.66 -2.68
N THR A 244 13.77 -9.36 -2.98
CA THR A 244 14.15 -8.26 -2.08
C THR A 244 13.12 -7.13 -2.10
N THR A 245 13.14 -6.29 -1.06
CA THR A 245 12.26 -5.11 -0.98
C THR A 245 12.57 -4.11 -2.10
N GLU A 246 13.82 -3.95 -2.49
CA GLU A 246 14.22 -3.10 -3.63
C GLU A 246 13.66 -3.63 -4.95
N ALA A 247 13.63 -4.95 -5.14
CA ALA A 247 13.01 -5.56 -6.32
C ALA A 247 11.49 -5.31 -6.34
N LEU A 248 10.82 -5.40 -5.18
CA LEU A 248 9.42 -5.04 -5.03
C LEU A 248 9.17 -3.56 -5.41
N TRP A 249 9.97 -2.65 -4.87
CA TRP A 249 9.88 -1.22 -5.18
C TRP A 249 10.15 -0.91 -6.65
N ARG A 250 11.15 -1.56 -7.27
CA ARG A 250 11.41 -1.41 -8.71
C ARG A 250 10.23 -1.85 -9.55
N ALA A 251 9.63 -2.99 -9.24
CA ALA A 251 8.44 -3.47 -9.95
C ALA A 251 7.26 -2.49 -9.83
N TRP A 252 7.09 -1.85 -8.66
CA TRP A 252 6.11 -0.77 -8.49
C TRP A 252 6.44 0.47 -9.35
N ILE A 253 7.70 0.92 -9.36
CA ILE A 253 8.14 2.10 -10.14
C ILE A 253 7.92 1.87 -11.63
N GLU A 254 8.31 0.70 -12.15
CA GLU A 254 8.17 0.37 -13.57
C GLU A 254 6.70 0.39 -14.01
N ARG A 255 5.81 -0.24 -13.22
CA ARG A 255 4.36 -0.18 -13.46
C ARG A 255 3.81 1.24 -13.35
N SER A 256 4.36 2.02 -12.43
CA SER A 256 4.00 3.43 -12.27
C SER A 256 4.35 4.25 -13.51
N ALA A 257 5.56 4.07 -14.04
CA ALA A 257 6.00 4.70 -15.28
C ALA A 257 5.17 4.25 -16.49
N SER A 258 4.99 2.94 -16.70
CA SER A 258 4.28 2.42 -17.89
C SER A 258 2.84 2.92 -18.00
N ALA A 259 2.12 3.01 -16.88
CA ALA A 259 0.75 3.54 -16.91
C ALA A 259 0.70 5.07 -17.10
N ALA A 260 1.76 5.83 -16.75
CA ALA A 260 1.85 7.25 -17.11
C ALA A 260 2.06 7.46 -18.61
N PHE A 261 2.83 6.59 -19.28
CA PHE A 261 3.06 6.66 -20.73
C PHE A 261 1.89 6.11 -21.56
N GLY A 262 1.21 5.06 -21.08
CA GLY A 262 0.06 4.47 -21.79
C GLY A 262 -1.21 5.34 -21.81
N GLY A 263 -1.36 6.26 -20.84
CA GLY A 263 -2.50 7.17 -20.77
C GLY A 263 -2.49 8.31 -21.81
N ALA A 264 -1.36 8.57 -22.48
CA ALA A 264 -1.22 9.64 -23.45
C ALA A 264 -1.58 9.23 -24.91
N GLY A 265 -1.93 7.97 -25.18
CA GLY A 265 -2.09 7.43 -26.53
C GLY A 265 -3.53 7.18 -27.02
N GLY A 266 -4.55 7.55 -26.25
CA GLY A 266 -5.93 7.09 -26.44
C GLY A 266 -6.94 8.12 -26.95
N SER A 267 -6.60 8.98 -27.91
CA SER A 267 -7.62 9.78 -28.64
C SER A 267 -7.21 10.05 -30.09
N GLY A 268 -7.19 9.00 -30.91
CA GLY A 268 -7.12 9.10 -32.37
C GLY A 268 -8.41 8.53 -32.94
N GLY A 269 -9.31 9.41 -33.39
CA GLY A 269 -10.68 9.08 -33.77
C GLY A 269 -10.82 8.05 -34.88
N SER A 270 -11.79 7.15 -34.71
CA SER A 270 -12.40 6.42 -35.82
C SER A 270 -13.20 7.38 -36.68
N GLY A 271 -12.69 7.68 -37.87
CA GLY A 271 -13.43 8.28 -38.98
C GLY A 271 -13.26 7.41 -40.21
N VAL A 272 -14.05 6.33 -40.29
CA VAL A 272 -14.25 5.59 -41.53
C VAL A 272 -15.23 6.38 -42.38
N THR A 273 -14.78 6.84 -43.56
CA THR A 273 -15.67 7.12 -44.69
C THR A 273 -15.04 6.62 -45.98
N THR A 274 -15.71 5.62 -46.53
CA THR A 274 -15.55 5.01 -47.84
C THR A 274 -16.06 5.93 -48.96
N LEU A 275 -15.68 5.60 -50.21
CA LEU A 275 -16.15 6.08 -51.53
C LEU A 275 -15.27 7.18 -52.12
N GLY A 276 -14.76 7.11 -53.35
CA GLY A 276 -15.19 6.34 -54.52
C GLY A 276 -15.19 7.32 -55.70
N ALA A 277 -14.45 6.98 -56.77
CA ALA A 277 -14.20 7.81 -57.94
C ALA A 277 -15.47 8.20 -58.74
N GLY A 278 -15.40 9.29 -59.50
CA GLY A 278 -16.33 9.58 -60.59
C GLY A 278 -16.33 11.04 -61.04
N GLY A 279 -15.98 11.29 -62.30
CA GLY A 279 -15.84 12.62 -62.90
C GLY A 279 -17.15 13.32 -63.23
N GLY A 280 -17.06 14.52 -63.80
CA GLY A 280 -18.25 15.20 -64.34
C GLY A 280 -18.10 16.70 -64.43
N ASN A 281 -18.14 17.21 -65.65
CA ASN A 281 -17.90 18.59 -66.05
C ASN A 281 -19.20 19.45 -66.00
N ALA A 282 -18.99 20.77 -66.06
CA ALA A 282 -19.86 21.80 -66.66
C ALA A 282 -21.01 22.47 -65.86
N ALA A 283 -20.83 23.80 -65.76
CA ALA A 283 -21.74 24.88 -66.22
C ALA A 283 -22.76 25.57 -65.28
N SER A 284 -22.56 26.90 -65.17
CA SER A 284 -23.50 27.97 -65.51
C SER A 284 -24.54 28.50 -64.48
N GLY A 285 -24.30 29.74 -64.04
CA GLY A 285 -25.30 30.84 -63.91
C GLY A 285 -26.01 30.93 -62.55
N ARG A 286 -26.48 32.09 -62.04
CA ARG A 286 -26.58 33.48 -62.51
C ARG A 286 -27.26 34.29 -61.39
N LYS A 287 -26.81 35.52 -61.09
CA LYS A 287 -27.51 36.65 -60.40
C LYS A 287 -28.04 36.40 -58.97
N GLY A 288 -28.03 37.33 -58.01
CA GLY A 288 -27.73 38.75 -57.94
C GLY A 288 -28.63 39.42 -56.87
N ARG A 289 -28.13 40.54 -56.30
CA ARG A 289 -28.85 41.68 -55.69
C ARG A 289 -29.30 41.63 -54.21
N GLY A 290 -29.04 42.77 -53.55
CA GLY A 290 -29.52 43.17 -52.21
C GLY A 290 -28.34 43.65 -51.37
N ARG A 291 -27.81 44.86 -51.58
CA ARG A 291 -28.24 46.14 -50.95
C ARG A 291 -28.15 46.12 -49.43
#